data_AF-A0A9P0W0E5-F1
#
_entry.id   AF-A0A9P0W0E5-F1
#
_cell.length_a   1.000
_cell.length_b   1.000
_cell.length_c   1.000
_cell.angle_alpha   90.00
_cell.angle_beta   90.00
_cell.angle_gamma   90.00
#
_symmetry.space_group_name_H-M   'P 1'
#
loop_
_entity.id
_entity.type
_entity.pdbx_description
1 polymer ?
#
loop_
_entity_poly.entity_id
_entity_poly.type
_entity_poly.pdbx_seq_one_letter_code
_entity_poly.pdbx_strand_id
1 'polypeptide(L)'
;MPMSYKAAAEGKAVKPPPLESPGNNSFLGDTFYSDAPADKQMSCGFYKQEKGEPLVYNYTYDEMKIIVEVSGEFFISDETGFKVSASPGDVFYFKKGTTITFEATDYALAFFTGLRPPI
;
A
#
# COMPACT_ATOMS: atom_id res chain seq x y z
N MET A 1 16.03 -21.97 2.60
CA MET A 1 16.64 -21.11 3.64
C MET A 1 15.53 -20.69 4.60
N PRO A 2 15.77 -20.60 5.92
CA PRO A 2 14.72 -20.25 6.89
C PRO A 2 14.32 -18.76 6.84
N MET A 3 15.11 -17.92 6.18
CA MET A 3 14.88 -16.49 6.02
C MET A 3 14.96 -16.10 4.54
N SER A 4 14.09 -15.17 4.16
CA SER A 4 14.15 -14.44 2.88
C SER A 4 14.61 -13.02 3.14
N TYR A 5 15.45 -12.49 2.25
CA TYR A 5 15.98 -11.14 2.33
C TYR A 5 15.98 -10.52 0.92
N LYS A 6 15.61 -9.24 0.85
CA LYS A 6 15.76 -8.40 -0.34
C LYS A 6 16.40 -7.11 0.13
N ALA A 7 17.49 -6.72 -0.52
CA ALA A 7 18.12 -5.44 -0.23
C ALA A 7 17.19 -4.29 -0.61
N ALA A 8 17.42 -3.08 -0.10
CA ALA A 8 16.62 -1.91 -0.48
C ALA A 8 16.57 -1.71 -2.01
N ALA A 9 17.68 -2.00 -2.71
CA ALA A 9 17.79 -1.94 -4.17
C ALA A 9 16.86 -2.92 -4.92
N GLU A 10 16.38 -3.97 -4.24
CA GLU A 10 15.50 -5.02 -4.78
C GLU A 10 14.07 -4.94 -4.18
N GLY A 11 13.87 -4.05 -3.21
CA GLY A 11 12.61 -3.81 -2.50
C GLY A 11 12.22 -2.35 -2.60
N LYS A 12 12.42 -1.59 -1.50
CA LYS A 12 11.98 -0.19 -1.36
C LYS A 12 12.33 0.72 -2.54
N ALA A 13 13.51 0.59 -3.13
CA ALA A 13 13.99 1.45 -4.21
C ALA A 13 13.44 1.07 -5.60
N VAL A 14 12.80 -0.08 -5.72
CA VAL A 14 12.18 -0.53 -6.98
C VAL A 14 10.79 0.09 -7.08
N LYS A 15 10.52 0.80 -8.18
CA LYS A 15 9.16 1.28 -8.46
C LYS A 15 8.24 0.06 -8.65
N PRO A 16 7.16 -0.09 -7.86
CA PRO A 16 6.26 -1.23 -8.02
C PRO A 16 5.54 -1.21 -9.37
N PRO A 17 4.96 -2.34 -9.82
CA PRO A 17 4.15 -2.37 -11.03
C PRO A 17 2.88 -1.51 -10.85
N PRO A 18 2.31 -0.98 -11.95
CA PRO A 18 1.12 -0.15 -11.89
C PRO A 18 -0.09 -0.97 -11.42
N LEU A 19 -0.88 -0.37 -10.54
CA LEU A 19 -2.24 -0.81 -10.27
C LEU A 19 -3.17 -0.18 -11.30
N GLU A 20 -4.09 -0.97 -11.83
CA GLU A 20 -5.19 -0.46 -12.64
C GLU A 20 -5.98 0.56 -11.80
N SER A 21 -5.92 1.81 -12.21
CA SER A 21 -6.50 2.94 -11.49
C SER A 21 -6.85 4.03 -12.49
N PRO A 22 -7.91 4.83 -12.25
CA PRO A 22 -8.31 5.89 -13.17
C PRO A 22 -7.19 6.86 -13.52
N GLY A 23 -6.28 7.14 -12.57
CA GLY A 23 -5.17 8.06 -12.75
C GLY A 23 -3.87 7.45 -13.30
N ASN A 24 -3.77 6.12 -13.44
CA ASN A 24 -2.52 5.41 -13.80
C ASN A 24 -1.30 5.84 -12.95
N ASN A 25 -1.54 6.24 -11.71
CA ASN A 25 -0.60 6.87 -10.78
C ASN A 25 -0.45 6.10 -9.47
N SER A 26 -1.06 4.92 -9.39
CA SER A 26 -0.99 4.02 -8.24
C SER A 26 -0.14 2.81 -8.58
N PHE A 27 0.75 2.40 -7.68
CA PHE A 27 1.66 1.28 -7.91
C PHE A 27 1.72 0.40 -6.67
N LEU A 28 1.68 -0.91 -6.83
CA LEU A 28 1.76 -1.85 -5.71
C LEU A 28 2.52 -3.10 -6.13
N GLY A 29 3.43 -3.56 -5.29
CA GLY A 29 4.24 -4.74 -5.59
C GLY A 29 4.57 -5.54 -4.34
N ASP A 30 4.31 -6.83 -4.40
CA ASP A 30 4.62 -7.76 -3.32
C ASP A 30 6.14 -8.07 -3.28
N THR A 31 6.72 -7.92 -2.09
CA THR A 31 8.12 -8.21 -1.79
C THR A 31 8.28 -9.63 -1.27
N PHE A 32 7.41 -10.04 -0.34
CA PHE A 32 7.34 -11.40 0.23
C PHE A 32 5.89 -11.84 0.42
N TYR A 33 5.72 -13.14 0.59
CA TYR A 33 4.47 -13.75 1.03
C TYR A 33 4.77 -14.98 1.90
N SER A 34 3.85 -15.31 2.81
CA SER A 34 3.96 -16.49 3.67
C SER A 34 3.69 -17.77 2.88
N ASP A 35 4.36 -18.86 3.27
CA ASP A 35 4.00 -20.21 2.85
C ASP A 35 2.82 -20.70 3.68
N ALA A 36 1.60 -20.36 3.24
CA ALA A 36 0.35 -20.69 3.90
C ALA A 36 -0.74 -20.95 2.85
N PRO A 37 -1.83 -21.66 3.20
CA PRO A 37 -3.00 -21.77 2.33
C PRO A 37 -3.53 -20.39 1.89
N ALA A 38 -4.11 -20.32 0.69
CA ALA A 38 -4.48 -19.06 0.05
C ALA A 38 -5.40 -18.15 0.90
N ASP A 39 -6.31 -18.73 1.70
CA ASP A 39 -7.23 -18.01 2.59
C ASP A 39 -6.56 -17.47 3.87
N LYS A 40 -5.31 -17.86 4.13
CA LYS A 40 -4.51 -17.47 5.29
C LYS A 40 -3.17 -16.88 4.90
N GLN A 41 -2.94 -16.70 3.60
CA GLN A 41 -1.69 -16.19 3.07
C GLN A 41 -1.57 -14.70 3.37
N MET A 42 -0.43 -14.30 3.90
CA MET A 42 -0.07 -12.91 4.04
C MET A 42 0.93 -12.53 2.95
N SER A 43 0.73 -11.39 2.31
CA SER A 43 1.74 -10.74 1.48
C SER A 43 2.18 -9.43 2.11
N CYS A 44 3.36 -8.96 1.74
CA CYS A 44 3.85 -7.65 2.12
C CYS A 44 4.68 -7.04 1.00
N GLY A 45 4.77 -5.72 0.97
CA GLY A 45 5.52 -5.03 -0.06
C GLY A 45 5.35 -3.52 -0.01
N PHE A 46 5.49 -2.88 -1.15
CA PHE A 46 5.43 -1.41 -1.24
C PHE A 46 4.27 -0.95 -2.10
N TYR A 47 3.58 0.07 -1.62
CA TYR A 47 2.58 0.83 -2.35
C TYR A 47 3.08 2.25 -2.54
N LYS A 48 3.10 2.72 -3.79
CA LYS A 48 3.45 4.10 -4.15
C LYS A 48 2.24 4.78 -4.76
N GLN A 49 1.92 5.95 -4.24
CA GLN A 49 0.92 6.85 -4.82
C GLN A 49 1.65 8.06 -5.40
N GLU A 50 1.52 8.31 -6.69
CA GLU A 50 2.00 9.53 -7.35
C GLU A 50 0.85 10.52 -7.55
N LYS A 51 1.20 11.78 -7.77
CA LYS A 51 0.25 12.84 -8.09
C LYS A 51 -0.63 12.45 -9.28
N GLY A 52 -1.93 12.69 -9.14
CA GLY A 52 -2.93 12.46 -10.18
C GLY A 52 -4.31 12.25 -9.57
N GLU A 53 -5.19 11.57 -10.29
CA GLU A 53 -6.51 11.20 -9.77
C GLU A 53 -6.37 10.37 -8.48
N PRO A 54 -7.18 10.63 -7.43
CA PRO A 54 -7.16 9.83 -6.21
C PRO A 54 -7.49 8.37 -6.49
N LEU A 55 -6.78 7.46 -5.82
CA LEU A 55 -7.13 6.05 -5.82
C LEU A 55 -8.25 5.81 -4.82
N VAL A 56 -9.42 5.38 -5.28
CA VAL A 56 -10.48 4.84 -4.43
C VAL A 56 -10.40 3.32 -4.48
N TYR A 57 -10.12 2.69 -3.34
CA TYR A 57 -9.88 1.25 -3.26
C TYR A 57 -10.81 0.59 -2.24
N ASN A 58 -11.55 -0.44 -2.69
CA ASN A 58 -12.36 -1.27 -1.81
C ASN A 58 -11.55 -2.47 -1.31
N TYR A 59 -11.39 -2.58 0.00
CA TYR A 59 -10.60 -3.62 0.63
C TYR A 59 -11.40 -4.92 0.78
N THR A 60 -11.01 -5.97 0.05
CA THR A 60 -11.62 -7.31 0.16
C THR A 60 -10.93 -8.22 1.19
N TYR A 61 -9.88 -7.70 1.83
CA TYR A 61 -9.03 -8.35 2.83
C TYR A 61 -8.53 -7.30 3.85
N ASP A 62 -8.00 -7.76 4.99
CA ASP A 62 -7.39 -6.89 5.99
C ASP A 62 -5.96 -6.50 5.57
N GLU A 63 -5.64 -5.21 5.63
CA GLU A 63 -4.33 -4.68 5.29
C GLU A 63 -3.87 -3.67 6.34
N MET A 64 -2.59 -3.71 6.70
CA MET A 64 -1.94 -2.70 7.52
C MET A 64 -0.80 -2.06 6.75
N LYS A 65 -0.52 -0.78 7.02
CA LYS A 65 0.58 -0.06 6.38
C LYS A 65 1.33 0.81 7.36
N ILE A 66 2.60 1.08 7.05
CA ILE A 66 3.35 2.22 7.57
C ILE A 66 3.78 3.11 6.42
N ILE A 67 3.63 4.42 6.58
CA ILE A 67 4.13 5.40 5.60
C ILE A 67 5.64 5.56 5.80
N VAL A 68 6.41 5.40 4.74
CA VAL A 68 7.88 5.42 4.80
C VAL A 68 8.48 6.63 4.11
N GLU A 69 7.78 7.23 3.13
CA GLU A 69 8.19 8.45 2.45
C GLU A 69 6.96 9.27 2.05
N VAL A 70 7.09 10.60 2.13
CA VAL A 70 6.13 11.56 1.56
C VAL A 70 6.93 12.71 0.97
N SER A 71 6.64 13.05 -0.27
CA SER A 71 7.02 14.31 -0.91
C SER A 71 5.73 15.05 -1.25
N GLY A 72 5.66 16.34 -0.89
CA GLY A 72 4.40 17.08 -0.91
C GLY A 72 3.48 16.70 0.26
N GLU A 73 2.19 16.56 -0.03
CA GLU A 73 1.14 16.17 0.92
C GLU A 73 0.56 14.82 0.50
N PHE A 74 0.19 14.01 1.50
CA PHE A 74 -0.47 12.73 1.28
C PHE A 74 -1.67 12.61 2.20
N PHE A 75 -2.87 12.50 1.63
CA PHE A 75 -4.10 12.34 2.37
C PHE A 75 -4.66 10.93 2.22
N ILE A 76 -5.13 10.39 3.33
CA ILE A 76 -5.86 9.12 3.39
C ILE A 76 -7.22 9.39 4.04
N SER A 77 -8.29 8.94 3.39
CA SER A 77 -9.63 9.06 3.94
C SER A 77 -10.48 7.81 3.76
N ASP A 78 -11.44 7.59 4.65
CA ASP A 78 -12.40 6.49 4.56
C ASP A 78 -13.77 6.94 4.02
N GLU A 79 -14.67 5.97 3.82
CA GLU A 79 -16.05 6.18 3.35
C GLU A 79 -16.93 7.01 4.29
N THR A 80 -16.52 7.24 5.54
CA THR A 80 -17.26 8.05 6.53
C THR A 80 -16.89 9.53 6.45
N GLY A 81 -15.85 9.87 5.69
CA GLY A 81 -15.29 11.21 5.59
C GLY A 81 -14.18 11.49 6.60
N PHE A 82 -13.74 10.51 7.39
CA PHE A 82 -12.54 10.66 8.21
C PHE A 82 -11.32 10.79 7.30
N LYS A 83 -10.58 11.90 7.44
CA LYS A 83 -9.42 12.24 6.59
C LYS A 83 -8.23 12.61 7.45
N VAL A 84 -7.05 12.10 7.10
CA VAL A 84 -5.78 12.37 7.78
C VAL A 84 -4.75 12.84 6.75
N SER A 85 -3.92 13.82 7.12
CA SER A 85 -2.68 14.16 6.40
C SER A 85 -1.57 13.26 6.91
N ALA A 86 -1.25 12.21 6.15
CA ALA A 86 -0.32 11.16 6.55
C ALA A 86 1.13 11.61 6.38
N SER A 87 1.98 11.23 7.32
CA SER A 87 3.41 11.54 7.38
C SER A 87 4.26 10.27 7.58
N PRO A 88 5.57 10.28 7.24
CA PRO A 88 6.44 9.14 7.50
C PRO A 88 6.41 8.71 8.97
N GLY A 89 6.18 7.43 9.21
CA GLY A 89 6.00 6.84 10.54
C GLY A 89 4.55 6.56 10.92
N ASP A 90 3.57 7.19 10.25
CA ASP A 90 2.16 6.92 10.50
C ASP A 90 1.78 5.51 10.08
N VAL A 91 0.90 4.89 10.87
CA VAL A 91 0.42 3.52 10.65
C VAL A 91 -1.08 3.49 10.41
N PHE A 92 -1.51 2.60 9.53
CA PHE A 92 -2.91 2.46 9.13
C PHE A 92 -3.34 1.00 9.21
N TYR A 93 -4.60 0.80 9.57
CA TYR A 93 -5.29 -0.48 9.46
C TYR A 93 -6.56 -0.29 8.63
N PHE A 94 -6.64 -1.00 7.51
CA PHE A 94 -7.78 -1.04 6.62
C PHE A 94 -8.46 -2.39 6.78
N LYS A 95 -9.65 -2.35 7.37
CA LYS A 95 -10.42 -3.55 7.65
C LYS A 95 -11.05 -4.06 6.36
N LYS A 96 -11.16 -5.38 6.21
CA LYS A 96 -11.97 -5.98 5.15
C LYS A 96 -13.37 -5.34 5.10
N GLY A 97 -13.75 -4.84 3.92
CA GLY A 97 -15.03 -4.21 3.61
C GLY A 97 -14.99 -2.68 3.55
N THR A 98 -13.91 -2.03 3.99
CA THR A 98 -13.80 -0.55 3.96
C THR A 98 -13.38 -0.04 2.58
N THR A 99 -13.68 1.22 2.30
CA THR A 99 -13.26 1.91 1.08
C THR A 99 -12.35 3.08 1.45
N ILE A 100 -11.10 3.02 1.02
CA ILE A 100 -10.09 4.03 1.34
C ILE A 100 -9.75 4.82 0.08
N THR A 101 -9.62 6.12 0.24
CA THR A 101 -9.15 7.04 -0.80
C THR A 101 -7.74 7.51 -0.48
N PHE A 102 -6.85 7.46 -1.47
CA PHE A 102 -5.47 7.92 -1.38
C PHE A 102 -5.23 9.07 -2.36
N GLU A 103 -4.71 10.18 -1.85
CA GLU A 103 -4.49 11.41 -2.62
C GLU A 103 -3.09 11.96 -2.31
N ALA A 104 -2.24 12.11 -3.32
CA ALA A 104 -0.90 12.69 -3.18
C ALA A 104 -0.74 13.93 -4.05
N THR A 105 -0.06 14.96 -3.54
CA THR A 105 0.23 16.18 -4.32
C THR A 105 1.58 16.11 -5.06
N ASP A 106 2.47 15.19 -4.67
CA ASP A 106 3.66 14.78 -5.42
C ASP A 106 3.84 13.24 -5.37
N TYR A 107 4.32 12.67 -4.26
CA TYR A 107 4.22 11.21 -4.07
C TYR A 107 4.27 10.78 -2.60
N ALA A 108 3.76 9.58 -2.33
CA ALA A 108 3.95 8.87 -1.07
C ALA A 108 4.34 7.41 -1.30
N LEU A 109 5.05 6.83 -0.34
CA LEU A 109 5.45 5.43 -0.32
C LEU A 109 5.08 4.81 1.03
N ALA A 110 4.46 3.65 1.00
CA ALA A 110 4.08 2.89 2.18
C ALA A 110 4.60 1.45 2.07
N PHE A 111 5.03 0.88 3.20
CA PHE A 111 5.19 -0.58 3.33
C PHE A 111 3.88 -1.16 3.85
N PHE A 112 3.33 -2.17 3.17
CA PHE A 112 2.07 -2.80 3.55
C PHE A 112 2.28 -4.27 3.92
N THR A 113 1.35 -4.80 4.70
CA THR A 113 1.08 -6.25 4.77
C THR A 113 -0.42 -6.48 4.68
N GLY A 114 -0.82 -7.46 3.87
CA GLY A 114 -2.23 -7.79 3.64
C GLY A 114 -2.49 -9.28 3.75
N LEU A 115 -3.67 -9.66 4.25
CA LEU A 115 -4.14 -11.04 4.29
C LEU A 115 -4.70 -11.47 2.91
N ARG A 116 -3.82 -11.50 1.92
CA ARG A 116 -4.13 -11.98 0.57
C ARG A 116 -2.93 -12.72 -0.06
N PRO A 117 -3.19 -13.55 -1.09
CA PRO A 117 -2.15 -13.99 -2.00
C PRO A 117 -1.46 -12.82 -2.71
N PRO A 118 -0.20 -12.97 -3.17
CA PRO A 118 0.48 -11.95 -3.97
C PRO A 118 -0.26 -11.69 -5.30
N ILE A 119 -0.11 -10.48 -5.85
CA ILE A 119 -0.67 -10.06 -7.15
C ILE A 119 0.41 -9.96 -8.22
#